data_AF-A0A7S2TFA1-F1
#
_entry.id   AF-A0A7S2TFA1-F1
#
_cell.length_a   1.000
_cell.length_b   1.000
_cell.length_c   1.000
_cell.angle_alpha   90.00
_cell.angle_beta   90.00
_cell.angle_gamma   90.00
#
_symmetry.space_group_name_H-M   'P 1'
#
loop_
_entity.id
_entity.type
_entity.pdbx_description
1 polymer ?
#
loop_
_entity_poly.entity_id
_entity_poly.type
_entity_poly.pdbx_seq_one_letter_code
_entity_poly.pdbx_strand_id
1 'polypeptide(L)'
;VPVMDLRRIIPGHFAGGVAEALPIIAISLSFQNIVPVVAAQLEGDRNAIRQTVLLGSGIPMVMYLMWMGAVLSSIPAEVLSSGVDPVLSAEGALQVLGKVFSFAALSTSFVGATFGQVEELAARGWAKLSPDTAVHQNGFSKQLESPEPLYWDQIRNRERLLLYLLALAPPTLLAASASDLFIPALNAGGGILSPLLYGASPALMVWVQRYGKQPEEESRSQLEALVPGGK
;
A
#
# COMPACT_ATOMS: atom_id res chain seq x y z
N VAL A 1 22.39 -29.83 15.30
CA VAL A 1 21.68 -29.44 14.05
C VAL A 1 20.33 -30.14 14.06
N PRO A 2 19.23 -29.47 14.45
CA PRO A 2 17.93 -30.09 14.35
C PRO A 2 17.52 -30.08 12.87
N VAL A 3 17.36 -31.28 12.32
CA VAL A 3 16.89 -31.51 10.95
C VAL A 3 15.41 -31.11 10.89
N MET A 4 15.07 -30.27 9.93
CA MET A 4 13.70 -29.82 9.66
C MET A 4 12.81 -31.02 9.29
N ASP A 5 12.01 -31.49 10.24
CA ASP A 5 11.09 -32.61 10.05
C ASP A 5 9.80 -32.13 9.36
N LEU A 6 9.82 -32.19 8.01
CA LEU A 6 8.72 -31.79 7.11
C LEU A 6 7.42 -32.57 7.31
N ARG A 7 7.42 -33.61 8.16
CA ARG A 7 6.25 -34.47 8.44
C ARG A 7 5.21 -33.82 9.38
N ARG A 8 5.50 -32.65 9.96
CA ARG A 8 4.54 -31.88 10.79
C ARG A 8 3.55 -31.02 10.00
N ILE A 9 3.69 -30.92 8.68
CA ILE A 9 2.70 -30.25 7.82
C ILE A 9 1.55 -31.23 7.58
N ILE A 10 0.64 -31.34 8.55
CA ILE A 10 -0.56 -32.18 8.44
C ILE A 10 -1.49 -31.56 7.37
N PRO A 11 -1.85 -32.27 6.30
CA PRO A 11 -2.60 -31.72 5.16
C PRO A 11 -4.03 -31.27 5.49
N GLY A 12 -4.59 -31.64 6.65
CA GLY A 12 -5.94 -31.24 7.08
C GLY A 12 -6.07 -29.82 7.63
N HIS A 13 -4.99 -29.22 8.15
CA HIS A 13 -5.01 -27.85 8.72
C HIS A 13 -4.30 -26.83 7.80
N PHE A 14 -3.56 -27.31 6.79
CA PHE A 14 -2.82 -26.48 5.85
C PHE A 14 -3.75 -25.58 5.03
N ALA A 15 -4.87 -26.12 4.54
CA ALA A 15 -5.84 -25.34 3.76
C ALA A 15 -6.47 -24.20 4.59
N GLY A 16 -6.75 -24.45 5.89
CA GLY A 16 -7.27 -23.44 6.82
C GLY A 16 -6.24 -22.35 7.10
N GLY A 17 -5.00 -22.73 7.43
CA GLY A 17 -3.93 -21.76 7.69
C GLY A 17 -3.54 -20.92 6.46
N VAL A 18 -3.59 -21.51 5.26
CA VAL A 18 -3.38 -20.75 4.01
C VAL A 18 -4.51 -19.76 3.76
N ALA A 19 -5.76 -20.13 4.05
CA ALA A 19 -6.89 -19.22 3.91
C ALA A 19 -6.82 -18.05 4.91
N GLU A 20 -6.32 -18.28 6.13
CA GLU A 20 -6.11 -17.23 7.14
C GLU A 20 -4.93 -16.31 6.82
N ALA A 21 -3.89 -16.81 6.15
CA ALA A 21 -2.75 -16.01 5.71
C ALA A 21 -3.03 -15.20 4.42
N LEU A 22 -4.08 -15.56 3.68
CA LEU A 22 -4.39 -15.00 2.37
C LEU A 22 -4.58 -13.47 2.38
N PRO A 23 -5.27 -12.85 3.37
CA PRO A 23 -5.38 -11.40 3.44
C PRO A 23 -4.04 -10.70 3.70
N ILE A 24 -3.17 -11.31 4.50
CA ILE A 24 -1.83 -10.77 4.80
C ILE A 24 -0.97 -10.80 3.54
N ILE A 25 -1.01 -11.92 2.80
CA ILE A 25 -0.33 -12.05 1.50
C ILE A 25 -0.88 -11.03 0.51
N ALA A 26 -2.20 -10.84 0.46
CA ALA A 26 -2.84 -9.89 -0.45
C ALA A 26 -2.43 -8.43 -0.17
N ILE A 27 -2.27 -8.03 1.09
CA ILE A 27 -1.75 -6.69 1.44
C ILE A 27 -0.28 -6.55 1.07
N SER A 28 0.53 -7.59 1.31
CA SER A 28 1.95 -7.58 0.95
C SER A 28 2.20 -7.45 -0.56
N LEU A 29 1.22 -7.83 -1.39
CA LEU A 29 1.29 -7.73 -2.85
C LEU A 29 0.77 -6.39 -3.39
N SER A 30 0.78 -5.33 -2.59
CA SER A 30 0.34 -4.00 -3.01
C SER A 30 1.40 -3.28 -3.86
N PHE A 31 1.59 -3.69 -5.12
CA PHE A 31 2.54 -3.06 -6.05
C PHE A 31 1.87 -2.10 -7.05
N GLN A 32 0.55 -2.13 -7.15
CA GLN A 32 -0.25 -1.42 -8.14
C GLN A 32 -0.08 0.11 -8.15
N ASN A 33 0.30 0.72 -7.02
CA ASN A 33 0.51 2.17 -6.94
C ASN A 33 1.87 2.62 -7.50
N ILE A 34 2.83 1.69 -7.64
CA ILE A 34 4.19 1.98 -8.08
C ILE A 34 4.36 1.68 -9.57
N VAL A 35 3.61 0.71 -10.11
CA VAL A 35 3.71 0.31 -11.54
C VAL A 35 3.51 1.49 -12.50
N PRO A 36 2.51 2.38 -12.34
CA PRO A 36 2.35 3.52 -13.23
C PRO A 36 3.53 4.49 -13.18
N VAL A 37 4.09 4.71 -11.98
CA VAL A 37 5.24 5.60 -11.76
C VAL A 37 6.49 5.04 -12.45
N VAL A 38 6.75 3.74 -12.27
CA VAL A 38 7.88 3.05 -12.90
C VAL A 38 7.72 3.00 -14.43
N ALA A 39 6.50 2.76 -14.91
CA ALA A 39 6.21 2.75 -16.35
C ALA A 39 6.42 4.13 -16.99
N ALA A 40 6.05 5.21 -16.29
CA ALA A 40 6.29 6.58 -16.74
C ALA A 40 7.78 6.93 -16.73
N GLN A 41 8.53 6.48 -15.72
CA GLN A 41 9.98 6.73 -15.62
C GLN A 41 10.80 5.98 -16.67
N LEU A 42 10.29 4.85 -17.19
CA LEU A 42 10.96 4.03 -18.19
C LEU A 42 10.44 4.28 -19.62
N GLU A 43 9.76 5.41 -19.85
CA GLU A 43 9.25 5.86 -21.16
C GLU A 43 8.41 4.80 -21.91
N GLY A 44 7.83 3.83 -21.19
CA GLY A 44 7.02 2.77 -21.78
C GLY A 44 7.79 1.57 -22.37
N ASP A 45 9.11 1.43 -22.15
CA ASP A 45 9.85 0.23 -22.59
C ASP A 45 9.38 -1.03 -21.84
N ARG A 46 8.68 -1.92 -22.56
CA ARG A 46 8.11 -3.16 -22.02
C ARG A 46 9.16 -4.08 -21.39
N ASN A 47 10.36 -4.16 -21.96
CA ASN A 47 11.39 -5.06 -21.44
C ASN A 47 12.02 -4.50 -20.16
N ALA A 48 12.33 -3.20 -20.15
CA ALA A 48 12.85 -2.52 -18.96
C ALA A 48 11.84 -2.53 -17.81
N ILE A 49 10.54 -2.27 -18.09
CA ILE A 49 9.47 -2.31 -17.08
C ILE A 49 9.34 -3.72 -16.50
N ARG A 50 9.30 -4.76 -17.35
CA ARG A 50 9.17 -6.14 -16.89
C ARG A 50 10.34 -6.53 -15.99
N GLN A 51 11.58 -6.21 -16.39
CA GLN A 51 12.76 -6.51 -15.59
C GLN A 51 12.78 -5.73 -14.28
N THR A 52 12.43 -4.43 -14.30
CA THR A 52 12.40 -3.60 -13.09
C THR A 52 11.38 -4.12 -12.08
N VAL A 53 10.19 -4.51 -12.54
CA VAL A 53 9.16 -5.09 -11.66
C VAL A 53 9.58 -6.47 -11.14
N LEU A 54 10.14 -7.34 -11.98
CA LEU A 54 10.60 -8.67 -11.57
C LEU A 54 11.80 -8.59 -10.60
N LEU A 55 12.78 -7.75 -10.88
CA LEU A 55 13.97 -7.60 -10.04
C LEU A 55 13.61 -6.87 -8.74
N GLY A 56 12.78 -5.83 -8.84
CA GLY A 56 12.32 -5.03 -7.70
C GLY A 56 11.45 -5.81 -6.71
N SER A 57 10.71 -6.82 -7.16
CA SER A 57 9.95 -7.72 -6.28
C SER A 57 10.76 -8.94 -5.80
N GLY A 58 11.69 -9.43 -6.62
CA GLY A 58 12.53 -10.58 -6.27
C GLY A 58 13.45 -10.31 -5.08
N ILE A 59 14.03 -9.11 -4.99
CA ILE A 59 14.96 -8.75 -3.91
C ILE A 59 14.25 -8.76 -2.53
N PRO A 60 13.14 -8.04 -2.31
CA PRO A 60 12.39 -8.11 -1.06
C PRO A 60 11.93 -9.53 -0.72
N MET A 61 11.47 -10.31 -1.71
CA MET A 61 11.02 -11.69 -1.48
C MET A 61 12.14 -12.55 -0.88
N VAL A 62 13.34 -12.51 -1.48
CA VAL A 62 14.50 -13.27 -1.00
C VAL A 62 14.93 -12.81 0.40
N MET A 63 14.95 -11.50 0.64
CA MET A 63 15.22 -10.93 1.96
C MET A 63 14.21 -11.40 3.01
N TYR A 64 12.91 -11.37 2.70
CA TYR A 64 11.84 -11.83 3.60
C TYR A 64 11.95 -13.32 3.89
N LEU A 65 12.25 -14.15 2.90
CA LEU A 65 12.43 -15.59 3.11
C LEU A 65 13.63 -15.89 4.02
N MET A 66 14.75 -15.19 3.83
CA MET A 66 15.91 -15.30 4.72
C MET A 66 15.56 -14.86 6.15
N TRP A 67 14.85 -13.73 6.29
CA TRP A 67 14.40 -13.24 7.59
C TRP A 67 13.45 -14.22 8.29
N MET A 68 12.43 -14.74 7.61
CA MET A 68 11.51 -15.75 8.15
C MET A 68 12.26 -17.01 8.58
N GLY A 69 13.22 -17.47 7.77
CA GLY A 69 14.07 -18.61 8.13
C GLY A 69 14.88 -18.36 9.39
N ALA A 70 15.49 -17.18 9.52
CA ALA A 70 16.25 -16.80 10.72
C ALA A 70 15.36 -16.72 11.97
N VAL A 71 14.16 -16.14 11.86
CA VAL A 71 13.20 -16.06 12.97
C VAL A 71 12.72 -17.45 13.37
N LEU A 72 12.25 -18.28 12.44
CA LEU A 72 11.79 -19.64 12.75
C LEU A 72 12.91 -20.51 13.33
N SER A 73 14.15 -20.31 12.89
CA SER A 73 15.31 -21.01 13.47
C SER A 73 15.64 -20.55 14.90
N SER A 74 15.25 -19.33 15.28
CA SER A 74 15.58 -18.76 16.59
C SER A 74 14.59 -19.14 17.69
N ILE A 75 13.44 -19.71 17.36
CA ILE A 75 12.36 -19.99 18.33
C ILE A 75 12.48 -21.44 18.84
N PRO A 76 12.64 -21.66 20.16
CA PRO A 76 12.62 -23.00 20.75
C PRO A 76 11.30 -23.71 20.48
N ALA A 77 11.35 -25.02 20.22
CA ALA A 77 10.18 -25.81 19.88
C ALA A 77 9.12 -25.84 21.00
N GLU A 78 9.52 -25.65 22.27
CA GLU A 78 8.58 -25.52 23.39
C GLU A 78 7.71 -24.26 23.26
N VAL A 79 8.30 -23.12 22.86
CA VAL A 79 7.60 -21.84 22.73
C VAL A 79 6.57 -21.88 21.60
N LEU A 80 6.91 -22.53 20.48
CA LEU A 80 6.00 -22.77 19.35
C LEU A 80 4.73 -23.54 19.74
N SER A 81 4.82 -24.43 20.73
CA SER A 81 3.66 -25.22 21.22
C SER A 81 2.80 -24.48 22.24
N SER A 82 3.36 -23.44 22.88
CA SER A 82 2.70 -22.68 23.95
C SER A 82 1.87 -21.49 23.44
N GLY A 83 2.02 -21.11 22.17
CA GLY A 83 1.31 -19.97 21.58
C GLY A 83 1.73 -18.59 22.13
N VAL A 84 2.82 -18.54 22.90
CA VAL A 84 3.35 -17.30 23.48
C VAL A 84 4.24 -16.58 22.47
N ASP A 85 4.11 -15.26 22.38
CA ASP A 85 4.90 -14.42 21.48
C ASP A 85 6.41 -14.63 21.70
N PRO A 86 7.15 -15.14 20.69
CA PRO A 86 8.55 -15.50 20.84
C PRO A 86 9.47 -14.32 21.15
N VAL A 87 9.07 -13.10 20.80
CA VAL A 87 9.78 -11.85 21.12
C VAL A 87 9.67 -11.49 22.61
N LEU A 88 8.56 -11.85 23.26
CA LEU A 88 8.37 -11.64 24.70
C LEU A 88 9.09 -12.69 25.54
N SER A 89 9.28 -13.90 24.98
CA SER A 89 10.02 -15.00 25.60
C SER A 89 11.55 -14.89 25.48
N ALA A 90 12.06 -13.95 24.67
CA ALA A 90 13.50 -13.68 24.59
C ALA A 90 13.97 -12.95 25.87
N GLU A 91 15.01 -13.46 26.53
CA GLU A 91 15.59 -12.85 27.72
C GLU A 91 16.85 -12.02 27.39
N GLY A 92 17.08 -10.94 28.15
CA GLY A 92 18.31 -10.15 28.10
C GLY A 92 18.39 -9.07 27.02
N ALA A 93 19.61 -8.73 26.61
CA ALA A 93 19.90 -7.58 25.73
C ALA A 93 19.23 -7.67 24.35
N LEU A 94 19.00 -8.88 23.84
CA LEU A 94 18.35 -9.11 22.54
C LEU A 94 16.88 -8.66 22.56
N GLN A 95 16.18 -8.82 23.68
CA GLN A 95 14.80 -8.38 23.84
C GLN A 95 14.70 -6.85 23.84
N VAL A 96 15.61 -6.19 24.55
CA VAL A 96 15.66 -4.72 24.62
C VAL A 96 15.98 -4.15 23.24
N LEU A 97 16.98 -4.71 22.56
CA LEU A 97 17.36 -4.27 21.22
C LEU A 97 16.23 -4.49 20.20
N GLY A 98 15.55 -5.64 20.27
CA GLY A 98 14.38 -5.93 19.44
C GLY A 98 13.26 -4.92 19.66
N LYS A 99 12.90 -4.61 20.92
CA LYS A 99 11.88 -3.62 21.26
C LYS A 99 12.23 -2.21 20.78
N VAL A 100 13.47 -1.78 20.99
CA VAL A 100 13.95 -0.46 20.54
C VAL A 100 13.99 -0.37 19.02
N PHE A 101 14.48 -1.42 18.35
CA PHE A 101 14.48 -1.49 16.89
C PHE A 101 13.07 -1.45 16.32
N SER A 102 12.17 -2.29 16.82
CA SER A 102 10.77 -2.31 16.38
C SER A 102 10.09 -0.96 16.60
N PHE A 103 10.31 -0.32 17.75
CA PHE A 103 9.78 1.01 18.02
C PHE A 103 10.31 2.06 17.03
N ALA A 104 11.63 2.09 16.80
CA ALA A 104 12.25 3.02 15.87
C ALA A 104 11.79 2.78 14.42
N ALA A 105 11.72 1.51 14.01
CA ALA A 105 11.26 1.10 12.69
C ALA A 105 9.80 1.51 12.46
N LEU A 106 8.90 1.16 13.39
CA LEU A 106 7.48 1.52 13.33
C LEU A 106 7.27 3.03 13.34
N SER A 107 8.01 3.77 14.19
CA SER A 107 7.93 5.23 14.22
C SER A 107 8.33 5.85 12.88
N THR A 108 9.41 5.34 12.27
CA THR A 108 9.90 5.86 10.98
C THR A 108 8.91 5.56 9.86
N SER A 109 8.38 4.33 9.79
CA SER A 109 7.35 3.96 8.82
C SER A 109 6.06 4.74 9.01
N PHE A 110 5.65 4.96 10.27
CA PHE A 110 4.46 5.75 10.59
C PHE A 110 4.58 7.18 10.07
N VAL A 111 5.73 7.83 10.27
CA VAL A 111 5.98 9.17 9.73
C VAL A 111 5.80 9.20 8.21
N GLY A 112 6.41 8.27 7.47
CA GLY A 112 6.24 8.18 6.02
C GLY A 112 4.78 7.98 5.59
N ALA A 113 4.06 7.07 6.26
CA ALA A 113 2.64 6.82 5.98
C ALA A 113 1.77 8.05 6.25
N THR A 114 2.02 8.80 7.33
CA THR A 114 1.28 10.03 7.64
C THR A 114 1.53 11.10 6.60
N PHE A 115 2.77 11.32 6.16
CA PHE A 115 3.06 12.28 5.10
C PHE A 115 2.32 11.93 3.80
N GLY A 116 2.36 10.66 3.38
CA GLY A 116 1.63 10.23 2.18
C GLY A 116 0.11 10.43 2.28
N GLN A 117 -0.49 10.12 3.43
CA GLN A 117 -1.93 10.33 3.65
C GLN A 117 -2.30 11.82 3.63
N VAL A 118 -1.51 12.68 4.28
CA VAL A 118 -1.77 14.12 4.30
C VAL A 118 -1.61 14.68 2.89
N GLU A 119 -0.65 14.20 2.10
CA GLU A 119 -0.46 14.62 0.69
C GLU A 119 -1.68 14.26 -0.16
N GLU A 120 -2.18 13.03 -0.02
CA GLU A 120 -3.37 12.60 -0.75
C GLU A 120 -4.63 13.38 -0.33
N LEU A 121 -4.80 13.63 0.97
CA LEU A 121 -5.91 14.45 1.48
C LEU A 121 -5.77 15.92 1.05
N ALA A 122 -4.56 16.47 1.00
CA ALA A 122 -4.32 17.79 0.47
C ALA A 122 -4.66 17.84 -1.03
N ALA A 123 -4.15 16.89 -1.82
CA ALA A 123 -4.40 16.84 -3.26
C ALA A 123 -5.88 16.65 -3.61
N ARG A 124 -6.60 15.78 -2.89
CA ARG A 124 -7.99 15.41 -3.22
C ARG A 124 -9.05 16.19 -2.42
N GLY A 125 -8.75 16.50 -1.16
CA GLY A 125 -9.69 17.07 -0.19
C GLY A 125 -9.65 18.60 -0.09
N TRP A 126 -8.46 19.20 -0.23
CA TRP A 126 -8.31 20.67 -0.14
C TRP A 126 -9.07 21.40 -1.25
N ALA A 127 -9.07 20.85 -2.46
CA ALA A 127 -9.80 21.40 -3.61
C ALA A 127 -11.32 21.52 -3.36
N LYS A 128 -11.90 20.71 -2.45
CA LYS A 128 -13.32 20.77 -2.09
C LYS A 128 -13.63 21.70 -0.90
N LEU A 129 -12.63 22.06 -0.09
CA LEU A 129 -12.82 22.76 1.18
C LEU A 129 -12.53 24.27 1.12
N SER A 130 -11.84 24.76 0.09
CA SER A 130 -11.52 26.19 -0.08
C SER A 130 -12.56 26.93 -0.95
N PRO A 131 -13.35 27.86 -0.38
CA PRO A 131 -14.30 28.67 -1.16
C PRO A 131 -13.63 29.72 -2.06
N ASP A 132 -12.40 30.15 -1.74
CA ASP A 132 -11.72 31.26 -2.44
C ASP A 132 -11.04 30.87 -3.77
N THR A 133 -10.91 29.58 -4.07
CA THR A 133 -10.42 29.07 -5.37
C THR A 133 -11.55 28.62 -6.30
N ALA A 134 -12.81 28.80 -5.90
CA ALA A 134 -13.99 28.29 -6.59
C ALA A 134 -14.43 29.10 -7.83
N VAL A 135 -13.59 29.98 -8.40
CA VAL A 135 -14.01 30.81 -9.55
C VAL A 135 -13.82 30.11 -10.92
N HIS A 136 -13.11 28.98 -11.05
CA HIS A 136 -12.99 28.29 -12.34
C HIS A 136 -12.89 26.74 -12.26
N GLN A 137 -13.79 26.06 -11.56
CA GLN A 137 -13.80 24.58 -11.53
C GLN A 137 -15.18 23.98 -11.75
N ASN A 138 -15.76 24.20 -12.93
CA ASN A 138 -16.86 23.38 -13.44
C ASN A 138 -16.33 22.52 -14.59
N GLY A 139 -15.73 21.38 -14.26
CA GLY A 139 -15.28 20.41 -15.27
C GLY A 139 -14.56 19.21 -14.65
N PHE A 140 -15.24 18.06 -14.62
CA PHE A 140 -14.66 16.74 -14.30
C PHE A 140 -13.41 16.41 -15.13
N SER A 141 -13.27 17.03 -16.30
CA SER A 141 -12.12 16.93 -17.20
C SER A 141 -10.84 17.57 -16.67
N LYS A 142 -10.90 18.63 -15.85
CA LYS A 142 -9.71 19.26 -15.25
C LYS A 142 -9.27 18.64 -13.92
N GLN A 143 -10.02 17.66 -13.42
CA GLN A 143 -9.58 16.78 -12.32
C GLN A 143 -8.54 15.74 -12.77
N LEU A 144 -8.33 15.60 -14.09
CA LEU A 144 -7.40 14.67 -14.72
C LEU A 144 -6.10 15.36 -15.20
N GLU A 145 -6.09 16.69 -15.33
CA GLU A 145 -4.83 17.44 -15.40
C GLU A 145 -4.25 17.44 -13.99
N SER A 146 -3.06 16.83 -13.86
CA SER A 146 -2.33 16.72 -12.60
C SER A 146 -2.44 18.01 -11.80
N PRO A 147 -3.02 18.02 -10.58
CA PRO A 147 -3.02 19.22 -9.76
C PRO A 147 -1.57 19.67 -9.67
N GLU A 148 -1.27 20.91 -10.06
CA GLU A 148 0.05 21.46 -9.77
C GLU A 148 0.34 21.16 -8.31
N PRO A 149 1.51 20.56 -7.99
CA PRO A 149 1.78 20.09 -6.65
C PRO A 149 1.53 21.27 -5.73
N LEU A 150 0.51 21.16 -4.89
CA LEU A 150 0.19 22.16 -3.90
C LEU A 150 1.37 22.15 -2.93
N TYR A 151 2.36 23.01 -3.21
CA TYR A 151 3.58 23.06 -2.43
C TYR A 151 3.17 23.31 -0.99
N TRP A 152 3.58 22.42 -0.09
CA TRP A 152 3.25 22.42 1.33
C TRP A 152 3.38 23.79 1.98
N ASP A 153 4.26 24.63 1.44
CA ASP A 153 4.52 26.00 1.88
C ASP A 153 3.36 26.98 1.69
N GLN A 154 2.45 26.72 0.75
CA GLN A 154 1.32 27.63 0.43
C GLN A 154 0.09 27.44 1.34
N ILE A 155 0.01 26.32 2.06
CA ILE A 155 -1.14 26.00 2.93
C ILE A 155 -1.00 26.74 4.26
N ARG A 156 -2.08 27.33 4.80
CA ARG A 156 -2.05 28.03 6.10
C ARG A 156 -1.75 27.05 7.23
N ASN A 157 -1.00 27.47 8.26
CA ASN A 157 -0.69 26.61 9.42
C ASN A 157 -1.92 25.96 10.08
N ARG A 158 -3.06 26.66 10.17
CA ARG A 158 -4.31 26.08 10.71
C ARG A 158 -4.86 24.95 9.85
N GLU A 159 -4.79 25.09 8.53
CA GLU A 159 -5.29 24.10 7.58
C GLU A 159 -4.37 22.88 7.53
N ARG A 160 -3.04 23.09 7.61
CA ARG A 160 -2.08 22.00 7.80
C ARG A 160 -2.41 21.17 9.03
N LEU A 161 -2.67 21.83 10.17
CA LEU A 161 -3.06 21.14 11.40
C LEU A 161 -4.37 20.35 11.23
N LEU A 162 -5.36 20.91 10.53
CA LEU A 162 -6.61 20.20 10.23
C LEU A 162 -6.39 18.97 9.34
N LEU A 163 -5.51 19.05 8.35
CA LEU A 163 -5.16 17.91 7.50
C LEU A 163 -4.44 16.80 8.28
N TYR A 164 -3.50 17.18 9.16
CA TYR A 164 -2.84 16.22 10.06
C TYR A 164 -3.85 15.58 11.03
N LEU A 165 -4.74 16.37 11.61
CA LEU A 165 -5.81 15.86 12.48
C LEU A 165 -6.75 14.94 11.71
N LEU A 166 -7.12 15.28 10.47
CA LEU A 166 -8.01 14.45 9.66
C LEU A 166 -7.35 13.13 9.23
N ALA A 167 -6.04 13.15 8.97
CA ALA A 167 -5.27 11.95 8.65
C ALA A 167 -5.07 11.03 9.89
N LEU A 168 -4.74 11.60 11.05
CA LEU A 168 -4.44 10.83 12.25
C LEU A 168 -5.68 10.48 13.10
N ALA A 169 -6.71 11.32 13.15
CA ALA A 169 -7.82 11.11 14.10
C ALA A 169 -8.57 9.79 13.86
N PRO A 170 -8.94 9.39 12.63
CA PRO A 170 -9.61 8.12 12.41
C PRO A 170 -8.78 6.90 12.86
N PRO A 171 -7.50 6.71 12.44
CA PRO A 171 -6.73 5.55 12.87
C PRO A 171 -6.38 5.58 14.36
N THR A 172 -6.13 6.75 14.96
CA THR A 172 -5.82 6.85 16.40
C THR A 172 -7.04 6.60 17.29
N LEU A 173 -8.22 7.09 16.90
CA LEU A 173 -9.47 6.81 17.61
C LEU A 173 -9.83 5.33 17.54
N LEU A 174 -9.67 4.69 16.38
CA LEU A 174 -9.87 3.25 16.23
C LEU A 174 -8.85 2.44 17.04
N ALA A 175 -7.57 2.84 17.01
CA ALA A 175 -6.53 2.19 17.80
C ALA A 175 -6.76 2.32 19.33
N ALA A 176 -7.28 3.47 19.79
CA ALA A 176 -7.57 3.72 21.20
C ALA A 176 -8.85 3.04 21.69
N SER A 177 -9.84 2.86 20.80
CA SER A 177 -11.15 2.30 21.18
C SER A 177 -11.20 0.77 21.12
N ALA A 178 -10.37 0.12 20.30
CA ALA A 178 -10.34 -1.33 20.22
C ALA A 178 -8.94 -1.88 19.86
N SER A 179 -8.30 -2.49 20.86
CA SER A 179 -7.02 -3.20 20.71
C SER A 179 -7.13 -4.43 19.79
N ASP A 180 -8.33 -4.99 19.65
CA ASP A 180 -8.55 -6.29 19.01
C ASP A 180 -8.90 -6.17 17.52
N LEU A 181 -9.02 -4.94 17.00
CA LEU A 181 -9.41 -4.68 15.61
C LEU A 181 -8.29 -4.91 14.60
N PHE A 182 -7.05 -5.11 15.03
CA PHE A 182 -5.92 -5.20 14.11
C PHE A 182 -6.08 -6.34 13.08
N ILE A 183 -6.37 -7.56 13.54
CA ILE A 183 -6.53 -8.72 12.66
C ILE A 183 -7.81 -8.63 11.81
N PRO A 184 -8.99 -8.27 12.35
CA PRO A 184 -10.18 -8.01 11.53
C PRO A 184 -9.98 -6.91 10.48
N ALA A 185 -9.29 -5.82 10.81
CA ALA A 185 -9.01 -4.73 9.88
C ALA A 185 -8.06 -5.17 8.76
N LEU A 186 -7.03 -5.96 9.07
CA LEU A 186 -6.16 -6.58 8.07
C LEU A 186 -6.93 -7.54 7.16
N ASN A 187 -7.81 -8.35 7.72
CA ASN A 187 -8.63 -9.29 6.94
C ASN A 187 -9.60 -8.56 6.01
N ALA A 188 -10.25 -7.49 6.49
CA ALA A 188 -11.12 -6.66 5.67
C ALA A 188 -10.35 -5.92 4.57
N GLY A 189 -9.21 -5.31 4.92
CA GLY A 189 -8.37 -4.56 4.00
C GLY A 189 -7.75 -5.44 2.91
N GLY A 190 -7.17 -6.57 3.30
CA GLY A 190 -6.47 -7.48 2.40
C GLY A 190 -7.37 -8.44 1.65
N GLY A 191 -8.42 -8.95 2.31
CA GLY A 191 -9.31 -9.95 1.74
C GLY A 191 -10.41 -9.36 0.86
N ILE A 192 -10.93 -8.18 1.22
CA ILE A 192 -12.10 -7.60 0.54
C ILE A 192 -11.71 -6.32 -0.21
N LEU A 193 -11.11 -5.36 0.49
CA LEU A 193 -10.92 -4.02 -0.06
C LEU A 193 -9.86 -3.98 -1.17
N SER A 194 -8.69 -4.60 -0.97
CA SER A 194 -7.62 -4.62 -1.95
C SER A 194 -8.03 -5.32 -3.27
N PRO A 195 -8.60 -6.54 -3.27
CA PRO A 195 -9.06 -7.18 -4.50
C PRO A 195 -10.20 -6.42 -5.20
N LEU A 196 -11.11 -5.82 -4.42
CA LEU A 196 -12.21 -5.05 -4.98
C LEU A 196 -11.72 -3.75 -5.63
N LEU A 197 -10.88 -2.97 -4.96
CA LEU A 197 -10.37 -1.72 -5.50
C LEU A 197 -9.40 -1.96 -6.65
N TYR A 198 -8.44 -2.87 -6.50
CA TYR A 198 -7.36 -3.00 -7.48
C TYR A 198 -7.58 -4.09 -8.52
N GLY A 199 -8.44 -5.08 -8.23
CA GLY A 199 -8.88 -6.05 -9.23
C GLY A 199 -10.07 -5.54 -10.04
N ALA A 200 -11.13 -5.08 -9.37
CA ALA A 200 -12.35 -4.70 -10.07
C ALA A 200 -12.26 -3.31 -10.72
N SER A 201 -11.58 -2.32 -10.14
CA SER A 201 -11.55 -0.97 -10.73
C SER A 201 -10.87 -0.91 -12.10
N PRO A 202 -9.71 -1.55 -12.35
CA PRO A 202 -9.13 -1.58 -13.69
C PRO A 202 -10.00 -2.34 -14.70
N ALA A 203 -10.66 -3.42 -14.28
CA ALA A 203 -11.60 -4.15 -15.12
C ALA A 203 -12.82 -3.30 -15.49
N LEU A 204 -13.38 -2.57 -14.52
CA LEU A 204 -14.44 -1.58 -14.75
C LEU A 204 -13.95 -0.42 -15.62
N MET A 205 -12.72 0.06 -15.44
CA MET A 205 -12.13 1.12 -16.25
C MET A 205 -12.05 0.70 -17.72
N VAL A 206 -11.56 -0.52 -18.01
CA VAL A 206 -11.53 -1.06 -19.38
C VAL A 206 -12.94 -1.27 -19.93
N TRP A 207 -13.88 -1.71 -19.09
CA TRP A 207 -15.28 -1.90 -19.49
C TRP A 207 -15.97 -0.56 -19.82
N VAL A 208 -15.81 0.46 -18.98
CA VAL A 208 -16.29 1.83 -19.23
C VAL A 208 -15.61 2.43 -20.45
N GLN A 209 -14.31 2.20 -20.66
CA GLN A 209 -13.62 2.66 -21.87
C GLN A 209 -14.18 2.02 -23.16
N ARG A 210 -14.62 0.76 -23.10
CA ARG A 210 -15.18 0.05 -24.26
C ARG A 210 -16.63 0.41 -24.57
N TYR A 211 -17.44 0.74 -23.56
CA TYR A 211 -18.89 0.94 -23.70
C TYR A 211 -19.37 2.37 -23.37
N GLY A 212 -18.51 3.19 -22.76
CA GLY A 212 -18.74 4.61 -22.50
C GLY A 212 -18.59 5.40 -23.78
N LYS A 213 -19.72 5.74 -24.39
CA LYS A 213 -19.77 6.64 -25.56
C LYS A 213 -19.25 8.02 -25.16
N GLN A 214 -18.07 8.42 -25.63
CA GLN A 214 -17.68 9.82 -25.80
C GLN A 214 -17.27 10.07 -27.26
N PRO A 215 -17.47 11.29 -27.79
CA PRO A 215 -17.49 11.58 -29.22
C PRO A 215 -16.12 11.31 -29.84
N GLU A 216 -16.08 10.41 -30.82
CA GLU A 216 -14.84 9.93 -31.47
C GLU A 216 -13.99 11.06 -32.13
N GLU A 217 -14.50 12.28 -32.23
CA GLU A 217 -13.81 13.45 -32.81
C GLU A 217 -12.82 14.14 -31.85
N GLU A 218 -13.10 14.20 -30.55
CA GLU A 218 -12.25 14.92 -29.58
C GLU A 218 -11.07 14.06 -29.12
N SER A 219 -11.28 12.75 -28.95
CA SER A 219 -10.21 11.81 -28.63
C SER A 219 -9.26 11.54 -29.80
N ARG A 220 -9.77 11.57 -31.06
CA ARG A 220 -8.92 11.45 -32.26
C ARG A 220 -8.03 12.67 -32.47
N SER A 221 -8.56 13.87 -32.27
CA SER A 221 -7.77 15.11 -32.37
C SER A 221 -6.71 15.22 -31.27
N GLN A 222 -6.97 14.74 -30.06
CA GLN A 222 -5.97 14.66 -28.99
C GLN A 222 -4.91 13.57 -29.23
N LEU A 223 -5.27 12.42 -29.80
CA LEU A 223 -4.32 11.38 -30.21
C LEU A 223 -3.46 11.80 -31.40
N GLU A 224 -4.00 12.56 -32.35
CA GLU A 224 -3.24 13.15 -33.46
C GLU A 224 -2.32 14.29 -33.01
N ALA A 225 -2.66 15.02 -31.94
CA ALA A 225 -1.81 16.05 -31.35
C ALA A 225 -0.66 15.49 -30.46
N LEU A 226 -0.84 14.30 -29.87
CA LEU A 226 0.13 13.66 -28.97
C LEU A 226 1.08 12.66 -29.65
N VAL A 227 0.87 12.37 -30.93
CA VAL A 227 1.89 11.70 -31.75
C VAL A 227 2.52 12.78 -32.63
N PRO A 228 3.66 13.40 -32.24
CA PRO A 228 4.46 14.13 -33.20
C PRO A 228 4.78 13.14 -34.31
N GLY A 229 4.38 13.50 -35.52
CA GLY A 229 4.23 12.59 -36.65
C GLY A 229 5.37 11.60 -36.82
N GLY A 230 4.98 10.36 -37.12
CA GLY A 230 5.90 9.36 -37.61
C GLY A 230 6.60 9.83 -38.89
N LYS A 231 7.91 9.67 -38.88
CA LYS A 231 8.60 8.91 -39.92
C LYS A 231 9.36 7.77 -39.25
#